data_AF-A0A6B3C856-F1
#
_entry.id   AF-A0A6B3C856-F1
#
_cell.length_a   1.000
_cell.length_b   1.000
_cell.length_c   1.000
_cell.angle_alpha   90.00
_cell.angle_beta   90.00
_cell.angle_gamma   90.00
#
_symmetry.space_group_name_H-M   'P 1'
#
loop_
_entity.id
_entity.type
_entity.pdbx_description
1 polymer ?
#
loop_
_entity_poly.entity_id
_entity_poly.type
_entity_poly.pdbx_seq_one_letter_code
_entity_poly.pdbx_strand_id
1 'polypeptide(L)'
;MTLLRYLYLDRAAEPSMAAVSGLRELEYLRLELRRGVSTSFDFRCDDPPLRLRELIVMDAPLGSLAGLERLAGLEILVLSPDPSAPQGAPVDLRPLSRLERLQDVRIVSDAQFEHISVIEGLPRIERARIGGWCGDRPAGPEPATTP
;
A
#
# COMPACT_ATOMS: atom_id res chain seq x y z
N MET A 1 17.23 19.10 -12.17
CA MET A 1 15.88 19.19 -11.59
C MET A 1 15.01 18.20 -12.32
N THR A 2 14.50 17.18 -11.63
CA THR A 2 13.73 16.09 -12.24
C THR A 2 12.26 16.49 -12.24
N LEU A 3 11.68 16.68 -13.43
CA LEU A 3 10.26 17.08 -13.62
C LEU A 3 9.34 15.85 -13.75
N LEU A 4 9.74 14.72 -13.18
CA LEU A 4 9.00 13.47 -13.36
C LEU A 4 7.71 13.51 -12.54
N ARG A 5 6.57 13.57 -13.24
CA ARG A 5 5.23 13.65 -12.63
C ARG A 5 4.53 12.30 -12.52
N TYR A 6 4.86 11.37 -13.41
CA TYR A 6 4.24 10.06 -13.51
C TYR A 6 5.33 9.01 -13.57
N LEU A 7 5.29 8.04 -12.67
CA LEU A 7 6.18 6.90 -12.69
C LEU A 7 5.37 5.61 -12.57
N TYR A 8 5.61 4.71 -13.53
CA TYR A 8 5.11 3.35 -13.52
C TYR A 8 6.30 2.40 -13.56
N LEU A 9 6.40 1.52 -12.57
CA LEU A 9 7.39 0.44 -12.55
C LEU A 9 6.67 -0.90 -12.51
N ASP A 10 6.83 -1.67 -13.57
CA ASP A 10 6.45 -3.08 -13.63
C ASP A 10 7.59 -3.95 -13.10
N ARG A 11 7.24 -5.01 -12.35
CA ARG A 11 8.17 -6.01 -11.82
C ARG A 11 9.35 -5.37 -11.07
N ALA A 12 9.06 -4.42 -10.20
CA ALA A 12 10.02 -3.84 -9.26
C ALA A 12 10.55 -4.94 -8.31
N ALA A 13 11.88 -4.98 -8.13
CA ALA A 13 12.52 -5.91 -7.20
C ALA A 13 12.68 -5.31 -5.80
N GLU A 14 12.74 -3.98 -5.70
CA GLU A 14 12.92 -3.27 -4.44
C GLU A 14 11.56 -2.90 -3.85
N PRO A 15 11.20 -3.43 -2.65
CA PRO A 15 9.93 -3.16 -2.01
C PRO A 15 9.99 -1.86 -1.20
N SER A 16 10.40 -0.75 -1.80
CA SER A 16 10.58 0.53 -1.09
C SER A 16 10.27 1.75 -1.95
N MET A 17 10.06 2.89 -1.30
CA MET A 17 9.97 4.20 -1.97
C MET A 17 11.34 4.89 -2.16
N ALA A 18 12.46 4.22 -1.87
CA ALA A 18 13.79 4.85 -1.98
C ALA A 18 14.08 5.34 -3.40
N ALA A 19 13.63 4.60 -4.42
CA ALA A 19 13.77 4.95 -5.83
C ALA A 19 13.07 6.26 -6.22
N VAL A 20 12.09 6.72 -5.43
CA VAL A 20 11.34 7.96 -5.67
C VAL A 20 11.69 9.08 -4.70
N SER A 21 12.70 8.89 -3.84
CA SER A 21 13.15 9.91 -2.92
C SER A 21 13.63 11.16 -3.67
N GLY A 22 13.17 12.33 -3.23
CA GLY A 22 13.53 13.61 -3.84
C GLY A 22 12.82 13.93 -5.16
N LEU A 23 11.90 13.08 -5.64
CA LEU A 23 11.06 13.37 -6.82
C LEU A 23 9.91 14.32 -6.45
N ARG A 24 10.24 15.60 -6.26
CA ARG A 24 9.32 16.63 -5.72
C ARG A 24 8.13 16.96 -6.62
N GLU A 25 8.24 16.69 -7.91
CA GLU A 25 7.19 16.90 -8.90
C GLU A 25 6.32 15.65 -9.14
N LEU A 26 6.62 14.53 -8.48
CA LEU A 26 5.89 13.28 -8.68
C LEU A 26 4.47 13.41 -8.14
N GLU A 27 3.49 13.20 -9.02
CA GLU A 27 2.05 13.26 -8.72
C GLU A 27 1.41 11.88 -8.72
N TYR A 28 1.94 10.96 -9.52
CA TYR A 28 1.43 9.59 -9.68
C TYR A 28 2.57 8.58 -9.58
N LEU A 29 2.38 7.58 -8.73
CA LEU A 29 3.28 6.45 -8.57
C LEU A 29 2.49 5.14 -8.61
N ARG A 30 2.85 4.27 -9.55
CA ARG A 30 2.39 2.88 -9.55
C ARG A 30 3.57 1.93 -9.57
N LEU A 31 3.58 1.02 -8.61
CA LEU A 31 4.61 0.02 -8.40
C LEU A 31 3.96 -1.36 -8.40
N GLU A 32 4.38 -2.22 -9.31
CA GLU A 32 4.04 -3.63 -9.31
C GLU A 32 5.29 -4.41 -8.97
N LEU A 33 5.29 -5.12 -7.85
CA LEU A 33 6.45 -5.88 -7.43
C LEU A 33 6.50 -7.23 -8.16
N ARG A 34 7.71 -7.78 -8.26
CA ARG A 34 7.85 -9.17 -8.69
C ARG A 34 7.19 -10.08 -7.66
N ARG A 35 6.42 -11.05 -8.16
CA ARG A 35 5.87 -12.13 -7.33
C ARG A 35 6.98 -12.88 -6.60
N GLY A 36 6.67 -13.34 -5.39
CA GLY A 36 7.62 -14.06 -4.54
C GLY A 36 8.55 -13.16 -3.72
N VAL A 37 8.39 -11.83 -3.77
CA VAL A 37 9.02 -10.94 -2.79
C VAL A 37 8.39 -11.23 -1.42
N SER A 38 9.21 -11.69 -0.47
CA SER A 38 8.75 -12.07 0.88
C SER A 38 8.73 -10.91 1.86
N THR A 39 9.25 -9.75 1.46
CA THR A 39 9.39 -8.56 2.31
C THR A 39 8.25 -7.59 2.01
N SER A 40 7.63 -7.06 3.07
CA SER A 40 6.58 -6.05 2.91
C SER A 40 7.14 -4.75 2.32
N PHE A 41 6.28 -4.02 1.61
CA PHE A 41 6.64 -2.72 1.06
C PHE A 41 6.90 -1.69 2.16
N ASP A 42 8.03 -0.99 2.08
CA ASP A 42 8.40 0.09 3.01
C ASP A 42 8.00 1.46 2.43
N PHE A 43 7.04 2.11 3.09
CA PHE A 43 6.59 3.46 2.77
C PHE A 43 7.43 4.56 3.44
N ARG A 44 8.52 4.23 4.14
CA ARG A 44 9.43 5.24 4.67
C ARG A 44 10.35 5.75 3.57
N CYS A 45 10.56 7.05 3.56
CA CYS A 45 11.41 7.74 2.59
C CYS A 45 12.00 9.00 3.23
N ASP A 46 13.27 9.28 2.95
CA ASP A 46 13.99 10.42 3.55
C ASP A 46 13.44 11.76 3.06
N ASP A 47 13.38 11.97 1.73
CA ASP A 47 12.72 13.10 1.07
C ASP A 47 11.47 12.62 0.31
N PRO A 48 10.29 12.53 0.97
CA PRO A 48 9.08 11.98 0.37
C PRO A 48 8.52 12.88 -0.75
N PRO A 49 7.89 12.32 -1.78
CA PRO A 49 7.28 13.09 -2.86
C PRO A 49 6.01 13.80 -2.38
N LEU A 50 6.15 15.03 -1.87
CA LEU A 50 5.07 15.79 -1.23
C LEU A 50 3.91 16.16 -2.18
N ARG A 51 4.14 16.13 -3.50
CA ARG A 51 3.11 16.36 -4.53
C ARG A 51 2.40 15.08 -4.96
N LEU A 52 2.74 13.93 -4.39
CA LEU A 52 2.14 12.65 -4.76
C LEU A 52 0.66 12.65 -4.38
N ARG A 53 -0.20 12.52 -5.37
CA ARG A 53 -1.66 12.48 -5.22
C ARG A 53 -2.20 11.06 -5.30
N GLU A 54 -1.55 10.20 -6.07
CA GLU A 54 -1.98 8.82 -6.26
C GLU A 54 -0.82 7.85 -6.08
N LEU A 55 -1.03 6.89 -5.17
CA LEU A 55 -0.09 5.81 -4.87
C LEU A 55 -0.79 4.47 -5.08
N ILE A 56 -0.23 3.66 -5.98
CA ILE A 56 -0.68 2.31 -6.25
C ILE A 56 0.49 1.35 -6.01
N VAL A 57 0.32 0.41 -5.09
CA VAL A 57 1.28 -0.67 -4.85
C VAL A 57 0.57 -2.01 -5.02
N MET A 58 1.09 -2.83 -5.92
CA MET A 58 0.55 -4.15 -6.24
C MET A 58 1.60 -5.25 -6.04
N ASP A 59 1.13 -6.45 -5.72
CA ASP A 59 1.93 -7.67 -5.57
C ASP A 59 3.04 -7.56 -4.50
N ALA A 60 2.93 -6.62 -3.56
CA ALA A 60 3.79 -6.54 -2.38
C ALA A 60 3.09 -7.11 -1.15
N PRO A 61 3.75 -7.92 -0.31
CA PRO A 61 3.20 -8.28 1.00
C PRO A 61 2.80 -7.02 1.78
N LEU A 62 1.62 -7.04 2.39
CA LEU A 62 1.15 -5.93 3.21
C LEU A 62 1.72 -6.07 4.62
N GLY A 63 2.46 -5.04 5.06
CA GLY A 63 3.03 -4.97 6.41
C GLY A 63 2.64 -3.67 7.09
N SER A 64 3.64 -2.94 7.59
CA SER A 64 3.41 -1.63 8.20
C SER A 64 3.06 -0.57 7.15
N LEU A 65 2.12 0.33 7.50
CA LEU A 65 1.80 1.53 6.72
C LEU A 65 2.61 2.76 7.15
N ALA A 66 3.57 2.60 8.06
CA ALA A 66 4.39 3.70 8.56
C ALA A 66 5.16 4.38 7.42
N GLY A 67 5.20 5.72 7.45
CA GLY A 67 5.77 6.56 6.39
C GLY A 67 4.70 7.18 5.49
N LEU A 68 3.53 6.55 5.34
CA LEU A 68 2.42 7.13 4.57
C LEU A 68 1.97 8.47 5.16
N GLU A 69 2.04 8.67 6.48
CA GLU A 69 1.64 9.92 7.14
C GLU A 69 2.42 11.16 6.69
N ARG A 70 3.53 10.98 5.96
CA ARG A 70 4.35 12.05 5.38
C ARG A 70 3.89 12.47 3.98
N LEU A 71 3.01 11.71 3.33
CA LEU A 71 2.48 11.97 1.99
C LEU A 71 1.22 12.86 2.07
N ALA A 72 1.34 14.05 2.65
CA ALA A 72 0.20 14.95 2.92
C ALA A 72 -0.61 15.35 1.67
N GLY A 73 -0.03 15.22 0.47
CA GLY A 73 -0.68 15.46 -0.81
C GLY A 73 -1.57 14.31 -1.31
N LEU A 74 -1.55 13.15 -0.66
CA LEU A 74 -2.16 11.93 -1.16
C LEU A 74 -3.69 12.01 -1.13
N GLU A 75 -4.30 11.71 -2.28
CA GLU A 75 -5.74 11.72 -2.50
C GLU A 75 -6.27 10.31 -2.75
N ILE A 76 -5.45 9.45 -3.37
CA ILE A 76 -5.82 8.07 -3.72
C ILE A 76 -4.73 7.12 -3.25
N LEU A 77 -5.13 6.11 -2.48
CA LEU A 77 -4.28 5.01 -2.04
C LEU A 77 -4.87 3.68 -2.50
N VAL A 78 -4.12 2.91 -3.28
CA VAL A 78 -4.48 1.55 -3.68
C VAL A 78 -3.37 0.59 -3.27
N LEU A 79 -3.70 -0.35 -2.40
CA LEU A 79 -2.82 -1.43 -1.97
C LEU A 79 -3.48 -2.77 -2.32
N SER A 80 -2.83 -3.53 -3.20
CA SER A 80 -3.28 -4.85 -3.63
C SER A 80 -2.15 -5.86 -3.43
N PRO A 81 -1.95 -6.36 -2.19
CA PRO A 81 -0.89 -7.32 -1.91
C PRO A 81 -1.03 -8.62 -2.69
N ASP A 82 0.10 -9.33 -2.80
CA ASP A 82 0.13 -10.70 -3.33
C ASP A 82 -0.72 -11.60 -2.41
N PRO A 83 -1.78 -12.26 -2.91
CA PRO A 83 -2.65 -13.14 -2.11
C PRO A 83 -1.91 -14.36 -1.55
N SER A 84 -0.80 -14.76 -2.19
CA SER A 84 0.01 -15.89 -1.77
C SER A 84 1.03 -15.52 -0.69
N ALA A 85 1.21 -14.23 -0.41
CA ALA A 85 2.11 -13.79 0.63
C ALA A 85 1.54 -14.15 2.02
N PRO A 86 2.38 -14.66 2.94
CA PRO A 86 1.95 -14.97 4.29
C PRO A 86 1.45 -13.69 4.98
N GLN A 87 0.22 -13.74 5.47
CA GLN A 87 -0.36 -12.65 6.25
C GLN A 87 0.29 -12.65 7.64
N GLY A 88 0.91 -11.53 7.98
CA GLY A 88 1.64 -11.36 9.23
C GLY A 88 0.77 -10.80 10.35
N ALA A 89 1.37 -9.92 11.15
CA ALA A 89 0.68 -9.18 12.19
C ALA A 89 -0.44 -8.30 11.60
N PRO A 90 -1.45 -7.93 12.41
CA PRO A 90 -2.48 -6.98 11.99
C PRO A 90 -1.88 -5.66 11.49
N VAL A 91 -2.47 -5.14 10.42
CA VAL A 91 -2.06 -3.90 9.77
C VAL A 91 -2.70 -2.72 10.48
N ASP A 92 -1.85 -1.85 11.04
CA ASP A 92 -2.28 -0.64 11.73
C ASP A 92 -2.59 0.50 10.73
N LEU A 93 -3.81 1.03 10.79
CA LEU A 93 -4.28 2.11 9.91
C LEU A 93 -3.99 3.52 10.45
N ARG A 94 -3.47 3.68 11.68
CA ARG A 94 -3.12 4.99 12.25
C ARG A 94 -2.25 5.89 11.36
N PRO A 95 -1.29 5.38 10.56
CA PRO A 95 -0.53 6.23 9.63
C PRO A 95 -1.41 7.01 8.63
N LEU A 96 -2.62 6.52 8.32
CA LEU A 96 -3.53 7.21 7.42
C LEU A 96 -4.17 8.46 8.05
N SER A 97 -4.18 8.58 9.38
CA SER A 97 -4.88 9.66 10.11
C SER A 97 -4.45 11.08 9.73
N ARG A 98 -3.24 11.25 9.18
CA ARG A 98 -2.70 12.56 8.76
C ARG A 98 -2.96 12.89 7.29
N LEU A 99 -3.62 12.01 6.54
CA LEU A 99 -3.89 12.17 5.12
C LEU A 99 -5.20 12.93 4.90
N GLU A 100 -5.21 14.21 5.26
CA GLU A 100 -6.42 15.06 5.22
C GLU A 100 -7.01 15.24 3.81
N ARG A 101 -6.23 14.95 2.76
CA ARG A 101 -6.66 15.05 1.35
C ARG A 101 -7.16 13.72 0.77
N LEU A 102 -7.07 12.63 1.54
CA LEU A 102 -7.39 11.29 1.09
C LEU A 102 -8.89 11.16 0.82
N GLN A 103 -9.23 10.74 -0.40
CA GLN A 103 -10.60 10.63 -0.91
C GLN A 103 -10.97 9.18 -1.22
N ASP A 104 -10.01 8.38 -1.70
CA ASP A 104 -10.21 6.99 -2.06
C ASP A 104 -9.12 6.11 -1.43
N VAL A 105 -9.57 5.15 -0.60
CA VAL A 105 -8.71 4.11 -0.03
C VAL A 105 -9.22 2.76 -0.46
N ARG A 106 -8.37 2.01 -1.16
CA ARG A 106 -8.62 0.62 -1.57
C ARG A 106 -7.49 -0.27 -1.11
N ILE A 107 -7.75 -1.08 -0.09
CA ILE A 107 -6.82 -2.08 0.43
C ILE A 107 -7.47 -3.46 0.26
N VAL A 108 -7.04 -4.20 -0.76
CA VAL A 108 -7.61 -5.52 -1.12
C VAL A 108 -6.71 -6.61 -0.56
N SER A 109 -6.92 -7.00 0.70
CA SER A 109 -6.10 -7.97 1.41
C SER A 109 -6.94 -8.84 2.33
N ASP A 110 -6.46 -10.05 2.61
CA ASP A 110 -6.97 -10.93 3.67
C ASP A 110 -6.27 -10.70 5.02
N ALA A 111 -5.46 -9.64 5.14
CA ALA A 111 -4.84 -9.23 6.39
C ALA A 111 -5.89 -8.82 7.44
N GLN A 112 -5.54 -8.98 8.71
CA GLN A 112 -6.28 -8.36 9.80
C GLN A 112 -5.93 -6.87 9.86
N PHE A 113 -6.91 -6.03 10.20
CA PHE A 113 -6.75 -4.58 10.28
C PHE A 113 -7.11 -4.06 11.67
N GLU A 114 -6.33 -3.11 12.17
CA GLU A 114 -6.57 -2.42 13.43
C GLU A 114 -6.79 -0.92 13.21
N HIS A 115 -7.47 -0.28 14.18
CA HIS A 115 -7.74 1.16 14.17
C HIS A 115 -8.57 1.64 12.96
N ILE A 116 -9.55 0.84 12.53
CA ILE A 116 -10.44 1.16 11.40
C ILE A 116 -11.15 2.51 11.58
N SER A 117 -11.44 2.91 12.83
CA SER A 117 -12.03 4.22 13.15
C SER A 117 -11.22 5.43 12.64
N VAL A 118 -9.95 5.25 12.28
CA VAL A 118 -9.13 6.29 11.63
C VAL A 118 -9.75 6.71 10.29
N ILE A 119 -10.33 5.77 9.54
CA ILE A 119 -10.92 6.05 8.23
C ILE A 119 -12.15 6.96 8.37
N GLU A 120 -12.96 6.74 9.40
CA GLU A 120 -14.13 7.57 9.71
C GLU A 120 -13.73 9.00 10.13
N GLY A 121 -12.52 9.18 10.64
CA GLY A 121 -11.97 10.47 11.03
C GLY A 121 -11.40 11.30 9.87
N LEU A 122 -11.32 10.75 8.65
CA LEU A 122 -10.75 11.46 7.51
C LEU A 122 -11.76 12.46 6.93
N PRO A 123 -11.40 13.76 6.79
CA PRO A 123 -12.36 14.81 6.48
C PRO A 123 -12.88 14.78 5.04
N ARG A 124 -12.19 14.09 4.13
CA ARG A 124 -12.47 14.09 2.68
C ARG A 124 -12.70 12.70 2.09
N ILE A 125 -12.81 11.66 2.93
CA ILE A 125 -12.97 10.30 2.44
C ILE A 125 -14.34 10.15 1.77
N GLU A 126 -14.34 9.69 0.52
CA GLU A 126 -15.56 9.40 -0.23
C GLU A 126 -15.77 7.90 -0.39
N ARG A 127 -14.66 7.16 -0.52
CA ARG A 127 -14.68 5.71 -0.75
C ARG A 127 -13.60 5.05 0.09
N ALA A 128 -14.02 4.06 0.89
CA ALA A 128 -13.13 3.19 1.62
C ALA A 128 -13.54 1.74 1.37
N ARG A 129 -12.62 0.96 0.80
CA ARG A 129 -12.74 -0.49 0.65
C ARG A 129 -11.51 -1.12 1.27
N ILE A 130 -11.67 -1.68 2.45
CA ILE A 130 -10.58 -2.32 3.21
C ILE A 130 -11.02 -3.74 3.52
N GLY A 131 -10.18 -4.69 3.13
CA GLY A 131 -10.42 -6.12 3.34
C GLY A 131 -11.14 -6.81 2.19
N GLY A 132 -11.03 -8.14 2.20
CA GLY A 132 -11.70 -9.05 1.29
C GLY A 132 -11.01 -9.17 -0.06
N TRP A 133 -10.39 -10.32 -0.32
CA TRP A 133 -10.01 -10.72 -1.66
C TRP A 133 -11.27 -11.01 -2.50
N CYS A 134 -11.45 -10.31 -3.62
CA CYS A 134 -12.52 -10.60 -4.57
C CYS A 134 -12.03 -11.65 -5.57
N GLY A 135 -11.80 -12.87 -5.10
CA GLY A 135 -11.39 -14.03 -5.90
C GLY A 135 -11.36 -15.28 -5.04
N ASP A 136 -11.57 -16.45 -5.65
CA ASP A 136 -11.47 -17.75 -4.95
C ASP A 136 -10.08 -17.87 -4.34
N ARG A 137 -9.99 -17.82 -3.01
CA ARG A 137 -8.76 -18.09 -2.26
C ARG A 137 -8.12 -19.35 -2.84
N PRO A 138 -6.92 -19.31 -3.44
CA PRO A 138 -6.26 -20.53 -3.89
C PRO A 138 -6.15 -21.44 -2.68
N ALA A 139 -6.72 -22.64 -2.79
CA ALA A 139 -6.71 -23.61 -1.70
C ALA A 139 -5.27 -23.77 -1.22
N GLY A 140 -5.00 -23.37 0.03
CA GLY A 140 -3.72 -23.66 0.66
C GLY A 140 -3.49 -25.18 0.65
N PRO A 141 -2.23 -25.64 0.69
CA PRO A 141 -1.94 -27.07 0.69
C PRO A 141 -2.71 -27.75 1.82
N GLU A 142 -3.52 -28.76 1.47
CA GLU A 142 -4.27 -29.56 2.42
C GLU A 142 -3.32 -30.09 3.50
N PRO A 143 -3.68 -30.01 4.80
CA PRO A 143 -2.85 -30.59 5.84
C PRO A 143 -2.75 -32.08 5.58
N ALA A 144 -1.52 -32.58 5.43
CA ALA A 144 -1.24 -33.98 5.24
C ALA A 144 -1.90 -34.79 6.38
N THR A 145 -2.94 -35.54 6.04
CA THR A 145 -3.52 -36.56 6.89
C THR A 145 -2.52 -37.70 7.00
N THR A 146 -1.68 -37.67 8.04
CA THR A 146 -0.89 -38.85 8.44
C THR A 146 -1.84 -39.91 9.01
N PRO A 147 -1.69 -41.19 8.60
CA PRO A 147 -2.57 -42.30 8.98
C PRO A 147 -2.48 -42.71 10.45
#